data_AF-A0A2E9ILB4-F1
#
_entry.id   AF-A0A2E9ILB4-F1
#
_cell.length_a   1.000
_cell.length_b   1.000
_cell.length_c   1.000
_cell.angle_alpha   90.00
_cell.angle_beta   90.00
_cell.angle_gamma   90.00
#
_symmetry.space_group_name_H-M   'P 1'
#
loop_
_entity.id
_entity.type
_entity.pdbx_description
1 polymer ?
#
loop_
_entity_poly.entity_id
_entity_poly.type
_entity_poly.pdbx_seq_one_letter_code
_entity_poly.pdbx_strand_id
1 'polypeptide(L)'
;MLRTMKLDEFISAIADRMVDYLESGKSPGKVASPLPFASLARTSDVQLPLSGNGMGSVLDDIDAYLLACVKTNRAEFMNPLWGGINTVGLAGEIIAALTNTSMYT
;
A
#
# COMPACT_ATOMS: atom_id res chain seq x y z
N MET A 1 16.92 -10.74 22.20
CA MET A 1 17.17 -11.12 20.79
C MET A 1 15.90 -11.56 20.03
N LEU A 2 14.82 -12.00 20.69
CA LEU A 2 13.58 -12.50 20.05
C LEU A 2 12.53 -11.44 19.61
N ARG A 3 12.72 -10.14 19.90
CA ARG A 3 11.74 -9.08 19.59
C ARG A 3 12.02 -8.37 18.26
N THR A 4 13.24 -8.47 17.75
CA THR A 4 13.68 -7.80 16.53
C THR A 4 13.21 -8.54 15.27
N MET A 5 13.20 -9.88 15.31
CA MET A 5 12.82 -10.80 14.20
C MET A 5 11.36 -10.72 13.71
N LYS A 6 10.47 -10.00 14.41
CA LYS A 6 9.08 -9.78 13.93
C LYS A 6 8.90 -8.43 13.24
N LEU A 7 9.75 -7.45 13.56
CA LEU A 7 9.65 -6.10 13.00
C LEU A 7 10.38 -6.02 11.66
N ASP A 8 11.58 -6.56 11.60
CA ASP A 8 12.35 -6.70 10.36
C ASP A 8 11.59 -7.52 9.31
N GLU A 9 10.98 -8.64 9.71
CA GLU A 9 10.15 -9.47 8.83
C GLU A 9 8.97 -8.67 8.28
N PHE A 10 8.24 -7.98 9.16
CA PHE A 10 7.09 -7.17 8.75
C PHE A 10 7.48 -6.02 7.82
N ILE A 11 8.52 -5.25 8.18
CA ILE A 11 8.98 -4.12 7.37
C ILE A 11 9.54 -4.60 6.02
N SER A 12 10.28 -5.71 5.99
CA SER A 12 10.78 -6.29 4.74
C SER A 12 9.63 -6.72 3.84
N ALA A 13 8.62 -7.39 4.40
CA ALA A 13 7.44 -7.81 3.66
C ALA A 13 6.63 -6.64 3.07
N ILE A 14 6.61 -5.48 3.74
CA ILE A 14 6.02 -4.25 3.20
C ILE A 14 6.91 -3.66 2.10
N ALA A 15 8.23 -3.58 2.33
CA ALA A 15 9.17 -3.03 1.37
C ALA A 15 9.15 -3.80 0.04
N ASP A 16 9.09 -5.14 0.10
CA ASP A 16 8.98 -5.99 -1.08
C ASP A 16 7.72 -5.66 -1.89
N ARG A 17 6.55 -5.57 -1.22
CA ARG A 17 5.28 -5.17 -1.85
C ARG A 17 5.32 -3.78 -2.47
N MET A 18 6.02 -2.84 -1.83
CA MET A 18 6.19 -1.49 -2.38
C MET A 18 6.99 -1.52 -3.67
N VAL A 19 8.11 -2.25 -3.70
CA VAL A 19 8.94 -2.43 -4.91
C VAL A 19 8.12 -3.11 -6.01
N ASP A 20 7.44 -4.21 -5.70
CA ASP A 20 6.60 -4.93 -6.66
C ASP A 20 5.50 -4.03 -7.25
N TYR A 21 4.84 -3.23 -6.40
CA TYR A 21 3.81 -2.29 -6.83
C TYR A 21 4.37 -1.23 -7.80
N LEU A 22 5.55 -0.68 -7.50
CA LEU A 22 6.23 0.31 -8.33
C LEU A 22 6.66 -0.28 -9.68
N GLU A 23 7.27 -1.47 -9.68
CA GLU A 23 7.68 -2.16 -10.91
C GLU A 23 6.48 -2.57 -11.77
N SER A 24 5.36 -2.96 -11.15
CA SER A 24 4.13 -3.31 -11.87
C SER A 24 3.59 -2.15 -12.72
N GLY A 25 3.89 -0.89 -12.34
CA GLY A 25 3.49 0.31 -13.06
C GLY A 25 4.27 0.56 -14.36
N LYS A 26 5.42 -0.10 -14.55
CA LYS A 26 6.28 0.06 -15.75
C LYS A 26 5.91 -0.88 -16.90
N SER A 27 5.12 -1.92 -16.61
CA SER A 27 4.65 -2.88 -17.61
C SER A 27 3.20 -2.60 -18.00
N PRO A 28 2.78 -2.86 -19.26
CA PRO A 28 1.39 -2.71 -19.68
C PRO A 28 0.42 -3.46 -18.75
N GLY A 29 -0.71 -2.86 -18.42
CA GLY A 29 -1.68 -3.46 -17.51
C GLY A 29 -2.90 -2.59 -17.27
N LYS A 30 -3.83 -3.09 -16.45
CA LYS A 30 -5.04 -2.34 -16.11
C LYS A 30 -4.72 -1.22 -15.12
N VAL A 31 -5.19 -0.02 -15.43
CA VAL A 31 -5.19 1.14 -14.50
C VAL A 31 -6.11 0.90 -13.30
N ALA A 32 -7.22 0.20 -13.52
CA ALA A 32 -8.11 -0.24 -12.46
C ALA A 32 -8.85 -1.51 -12.88
N SER A 33 -9.24 -2.32 -11.90
CA SER A 33 -10.20 -3.42 -12.09
C SER A 33 -11.42 -3.13 -11.22
N PRO A 34 -12.30 -2.20 -11.66
CA PRO A 34 -13.37 -1.70 -10.81
C PRO A 34 -14.35 -2.81 -10.45
N LEU A 35 -14.67 -2.90 -9.16
CA LEU A 35 -15.74 -3.72 -8.63
C LEU A 35 -16.85 -2.81 -8.10
N PRO A 36 -18.14 -3.18 -8.25
CA PRO A 36 -19.23 -2.44 -7.62
C PRO A 36 -19.04 -2.38 -6.10
N PHE A 37 -19.49 -1.28 -5.48
CA PHE A 37 -19.44 -1.11 -4.02
C PHE A 37 -19.97 -2.33 -3.26
N ALA A 38 -21.12 -2.88 -3.67
CA ALA A 38 -21.72 -4.04 -3.01
C ALA A 38 -20.85 -5.31 -3.08
N SER A 39 -19.98 -5.43 -4.08
CA SER A 39 -19.01 -6.53 -4.19
C SER A 39 -17.82 -6.30 -3.26
N LEU A 40 -17.23 -5.09 -3.29
CA LEU A 40 -16.12 -4.73 -2.39
C LEU A 40 -16.52 -4.82 -0.92
N ALA A 41 -17.70 -4.29 -0.56
CA ALA A 41 -18.21 -4.34 0.81
C ALA A 41 -18.43 -5.76 1.34
N ARG A 42 -18.55 -6.76 0.46
CA ARG A 42 -18.69 -8.17 0.85
C ARG A 42 -17.33 -8.86 1.02
N THR A 43 -16.31 -8.41 0.28
CA THR A 43 -14.99 -9.05 0.23
C THR A 43 -13.94 -8.33 1.08
N SER A 44 -14.14 -7.06 1.38
CA SER A 44 -13.25 -6.26 2.22
C SER A 44 -13.70 -6.35 3.67
N ASP A 45 -12.86 -6.95 4.53
CA ASP A 45 -13.07 -6.89 5.97
C ASP A 45 -12.63 -5.51 6.48
N VAL A 46 -13.62 -4.65 6.71
CA VAL A 46 -13.41 -3.29 7.24
C VAL A 46 -13.87 -3.17 8.69
N GLN A 47 -14.23 -4.29 9.33
CA GLN A 47 -14.65 -4.29 10.73
C GLN A 47 -13.43 -4.28 11.64
N LEU A 48 -13.46 -3.45 12.68
CA LEU A 48 -12.38 -3.43 13.67
C LEU A 48 -12.47 -4.70 14.54
N PRO A 49 -11.43 -5.54 14.56
CA PRO A 49 -11.47 -6.78 15.33
C PRO A 49 -11.33 -6.48 16.83
N LEU A 50 -11.89 -7.36 17.67
CA LEU A 50 -11.77 -7.27 19.14
C LEU A 50 -10.35 -7.60 19.64
N SER A 51 -9.53 -8.24 18.82
CA SER A 51 -8.13 -8.58 19.08
C SER A 51 -7.33 -8.46 17.79
N GLY A 52 -6.02 -8.23 17.87
CA GLY A 52 -5.18 -8.13 16.66
C GLY A 52 -5.19 -9.40 15.81
N ASN A 53 -5.35 -9.26 14.49
CA ASN A 53 -5.45 -10.37 13.52
C ASN A 53 -4.09 -11.02 13.18
N GLY A 54 -3.00 -10.54 13.79
CA GLY A 54 -1.65 -11.03 13.52
C GLY A 54 -1.10 -10.55 12.16
N MET A 55 0.19 -10.82 11.95
CA MET A 55 0.94 -10.29 10.80
C MET A 55 0.42 -10.82 9.46
N GLY A 56 0.11 -12.12 9.36
CA GLY A 56 -0.38 -12.72 8.12
C GLY A 56 -1.64 -12.04 7.60
N SER A 57 -2.65 -11.89 8.46
CA SER A 57 -3.90 -11.21 8.10
C SER A 57 -3.66 -9.77 7.64
N VAL A 58 -2.79 -9.03 8.32
CA VAL A 58 -2.48 -7.64 7.92
C VAL A 58 -1.83 -7.58 6.54
N LEU A 59 -0.93 -8.51 6.23
CA LEU A 59 -0.28 -8.58 4.91
C LEU A 59 -1.28 -8.99 3.82
N ASP A 60 -2.17 -9.93 4.11
CA ASP A 60 -3.26 -10.33 3.20
C ASP A 60 -4.21 -9.16 2.91
N ASP A 61 -4.55 -8.37 3.94
CA ASP A 61 -5.39 -7.17 3.81
C ASP A 61 -4.70 -6.09 2.96
N ILE A 62 -3.39 -5.89 3.11
CA ILE A 62 -2.59 -4.99 2.27
C ILE A 62 -2.63 -5.46 0.81
N ASP A 63 -2.44 -6.76 0.56
CA ASP A 63 -2.46 -7.31 -0.80
C ASP A 63 -3.83 -7.13 -1.47
N ALA A 64 -4.90 -7.40 -0.72
CA ALA A 64 -6.27 -7.18 -1.17
C ALA A 64 -6.54 -5.69 -1.48
N TYR A 65 -6.08 -4.79 -0.62
CA TYR A 65 -6.20 -3.34 -0.82
C TYR A 65 -5.44 -2.89 -2.07
N LEU A 66 -4.15 -3.24 -2.18
CA LEU A 66 -3.31 -2.85 -3.32
C LEU A 66 -3.88 -3.38 -4.64
N LEU A 67 -4.47 -4.58 -4.65
CA LEU A 67 -5.12 -5.16 -5.82
C LEU A 67 -6.35 -4.36 -6.27
N ALA A 68 -7.16 -3.88 -5.33
CA ALA A 68 -8.41 -3.15 -5.59
C ALA A 68 -8.19 -1.67 -5.95
N CYS A 69 -7.07 -1.07 -5.54
CA CYS A 69 -6.78 0.34 -5.79
C CYS A 69 -6.55 0.67 -7.27
N VAL A 70 -6.95 1.90 -7.63
CA VAL A 70 -6.58 2.51 -8.91
C VAL A 70 -5.07 2.74 -8.93
N LYS A 71 -4.40 2.26 -9.98
CA LYS A 71 -2.95 2.33 -10.18
C LYS A 71 -2.56 3.70 -10.75
N THR A 72 -2.54 4.71 -9.88
CA THR A 72 -2.20 6.09 -10.26
C THR A 72 -0.76 6.28 -10.72
N ASN A 73 0.12 5.32 -10.41
CA ASN A 73 1.52 5.28 -10.83
C ASN A 73 1.72 4.84 -12.29
N ARG A 74 0.67 4.37 -12.98
CA ARG A 74 0.73 3.93 -14.38
C ARG A 74 0.67 5.12 -15.35
N ALA A 75 1.39 5.02 -16.47
CA ALA A 75 1.44 6.06 -17.49
C ALA A 75 0.09 6.29 -18.18
N GLU A 76 -0.77 5.26 -18.22
CA GLU A 76 -2.08 5.31 -18.83
C GLU A 76 -3.14 6.00 -17.94
N PHE A 77 -2.82 6.33 -16.68
CA PHE A 77 -3.73 7.01 -15.78
C PHE A 77 -3.75 8.52 -16.03
N MET A 78 -4.81 9.00 -16.69
CA MET A 78 -4.96 10.39 -17.15
C MET A 78 -6.18 11.11 -16.56
N ASN A 79 -6.76 10.60 -15.47
CA ASN A 79 -8.05 11.08 -14.97
C ASN A 79 -7.96 12.46 -14.25
N PRO A 80 -6.97 12.70 -13.36
CA PRO A 80 -6.78 13.99 -12.72
C PRO A 80 -5.59 14.77 -13.31
N LEU A 81 -5.36 15.99 -12.82
CA LEU A 81 -4.19 16.83 -13.17
C LEU A 81 -2.87 16.34 -12.55
N TRP A 82 -2.85 15.13 -11.98
CA TRP A 82 -1.69 14.50 -11.38
C TRP A 82 -1.72 13.00 -11.69
N GLY A 83 -0.55 12.38 -11.73
CA GLY A 83 -0.38 10.96 -12.03
C GLY A 83 1.11 10.61 -12.02
N GLY A 84 1.40 9.31 -12.05
CA GLY A 84 2.76 8.81 -11.85
C GLY A 84 3.20 8.86 -10.39
N ILE A 85 4.42 8.40 -10.15
CA ILE A 85 5.04 8.40 -8.82
C ILE A 85 6.51 8.80 -8.95
N ASN A 86 6.95 9.74 -8.12
CA ASN A 86 8.35 10.11 -8.00
C ASN A 86 8.97 9.30 -6.84
N THR A 87 9.91 8.40 -7.13
CA THR A 87 10.53 7.53 -6.12
C THR A 87 11.34 8.30 -5.09
N VAL A 88 11.94 9.44 -5.45
CA VAL A 88 12.64 10.32 -4.51
C VAL A 88 11.63 11.00 -3.58
N GLY A 89 10.49 11.43 -4.12
CA GLY A 89 9.38 11.97 -3.33
C GLY A 89 8.83 10.94 -2.34
N LEU A 90 8.56 9.72 -2.82
CA LEU A 90 8.12 8.61 -1.97
C LEU A 90 9.12 8.30 -0.85
N ALA A 91 10.43 8.29 -1.13
CA ALA A 91 11.44 8.12 -0.08
C ALA A 91 11.36 9.22 0.99
N GLY A 92 11.10 10.47 0.57
CA GLY A 92 10.84 11.58 1.48
C GLY A 92 9.62 11.33 2.37
N GLU A 93 8.50 10.87 1.80
CA GLU A 93 7.28 10.53 2.54
C GLU A 93 7.51 9.41 3.56
N ILE A 94 8.28 8.36 3.20
CA ILE A 94 8.64 7.28 4.13
C ILE A 94 9.43 7.83 5.32
N ILE A 95 10.42 8.69 5.07
CA ILE A 95 11.22 9.30 6.15
C ILE A 95 10.38 10.25 7.00
N ALA A 96 9.51 11.04 6.38
CA ALA A 96 8.59 11.92 7.10
C ALA A 96 7.67 11.12 8.04
N ALA A 97 7.06 10.04 7.55
CA ALA A 97 6.25 9.13 8.36
C ALA A 97 7.06 8.44 9.46
N LEU A 98 8.29 8.00 9.16
CA LEU A 98 9.19 7.36 10.13
C LEU A 98 9.57 8.29 11.29
N THR A 99 9.87 9.55 10.98
CA THR A 99 10.26 10.55 11.97
C THR A 99 9.08 11.07 12.79
N ASN A 100 7.87 11.02 12.24
CA ASN A 100 6.61 11.37 12.91
C ASN A 100 6.70 12.69 13.70
N THR A 101 7.35 13.69 13.11
CA THR A 101 7.59 14.99 13.74
C THR A 101 6.49 15.99 13.41
N SER A 102 6.26 16.93 14.31
CA SER A 102 5.41 18.09 14.05
C SER A 102 6.23 19.21 13.40
N MET A 103 5.62 19.94 12.48
CA MET A 103 6.17 21.19 11.91
C MET A 103 5.93 22.41 12.80
N TYR A 104 5.38 22.21 14.01
CA TYR A 104 4.93 23.30 14.88
C TYR A 104 6.08 24.09 15.54
N THR A 105 7.22 23.44 15.81
CA THR A 105 8.34 24.03 16.54
C THR A 105 9.61 24.05 15.72
#